data_AF-A0A399SH54-F1
#
_entry.id   AF-A0A399SH54-F1
#
_cell.length_a   1.000
_cell.length_b   1.000
_cell.length_c   1.000
_cell.angle_alpha   90.00
_cell.angle_beta   90.00
_cell.angle_gamma   90.00
#
_symmetry.space_group_name_H-M   'P 1'
#
loop_
_entity.id
_entity.type
_entity.pdbx_description
1 polymer ?
#
loop_
_entity_poly.entity_id
_entity_poly.type
_entity_poly.pdbx_seq_one_letter_code
_entity_poly.pdbx_strand_id
1 'polypeptide(L)' 'MVFATGSIVTAPAPGFPKDVGDGKLCYSAPIIIKNAEGNVVDTYNPTVLVSGNNKKVITSYPTRVDRCG' A
#
# COMPACT_ATOMS: atom_id res chain seq x y z
N MET A 1 2.74 -0.95 10.62
CA MET A 1 2.80 -0.72 9.15
C MET A 1 4.03 -1.32 8.46
N VAL A 2 5.20 -1.47 9.09
CA VAL A 2 6.42 -1.93 8.38
C VAL A 2 6.23 -3.22 7.55
N PHE A 3 5.62 -4.26 8.15
CA PHE A 3 5.32 -5.50 7.44
C PHE A 3 4.43 -5.27 6.21
N ALA A 4 3.28 -4.61 6.41
CA ALA A 4 2.34 -4.23 5.36
C ALA A 4 3.00 -3.44 4.23
N THR A 5 3.80 -2.42 4.59
CA THR A 5 4.56 -1.62 3.62
C THR A 5 5.47 -2.49 2.76
N GLY A 6 6.24 -3.39 3.38
CA GLY A 6 7.15 -4.30 2.68
C GLY A 6 6.42 -5.24 1.71
N SER A 7 5.31 -5.82 2.16
CA SER A 7 4.46 -6.65 1.30
C SER A 7 3.90 -5.88 0.11
N ILE A 8 3.35 -4.67 0.35
CA ILE A 8 2.74 -3.83 -0.70
C ILE A 8 3.76 -3.43 -1.77
N VAL A 9 4.99 -3.05 -1.39
CA VAL A 9 6.01 -2.64 -2.39
C VAL A 9 6.60 -3.84 -3.16
N THR A 10 6.45 -5.06 -2.64
CA THR A 10 6.95 -6.29 -3.26
C THR A 10 5.91 -6.95 -4.17
N ALA A 11 4.65 -6.95 -3.72
CA ALA A 11 3.52 -7.56 -4.41
C ALA A 11 2.29 -6.63 -4.32
N PRO A 12 2.29 -5.52 -5.06
CA PRO A 12 1.17 -4.59 -5.06
C PRO A 12 -0.07 -5.18 -5.74
N ALA A 13 -1.23 -4.55 -5.53
CA ALA A 13 -2.45 -4.91 -6.26
C ALA A 13 -2.32 -4.61 -7.77
N PRO A 14 -3.11 -5.27 -8.63
CA PRO A 14 -3.15 -4.95 -10.06
C PRO A 14 -3.41 -3.45 -10.31
N GLY A 15 -2.69 -2.86 -11.26
CA GLY A 15 -2.76 -1.43 -11.55
C GLY A 15 -1.84 -0.54 -10.69
N PHE A 16 -1.01 -1.15 -9.83
CA PHE A 16 0.03 -0.46 -9.06
C PHE A 16 1.44 -1.00 -9.42
N PRO A 17 2.49 -0.16 -9.27
CA PRO A 17 2.44 1.22 -8.80
C PRO A 17 1.84 2.19 -9.83
N LYS A 18 1.19 3.25 -9.33
CA LYS A 18 0.76 4.40 -10.13
C LYS A 18 1.84 5.49 -10.05
N ASP A 19 2.17 6.11 -11.17
CA ASP A 19 2.94 7.35 -11.18
C ASP A 19 2.03 8.51 -10.74
N VAL A 20 2.44 9.22 -9.69
CA VAL A 20 1.68 10.36 -9.13
C VAL A 20 2.41 11.69 -9.35
N GLY A 21 3.39 11.72 -10.24
CA GLY A 21 4.21 12.90 -10.53
C GLY A 21 5.35 13.11 -9.53
N ASP A 22 6.18 14.13 -9.80
CA ASP A 22 7.37 14.49 -9.01
C ASP A 22 8.36 13.35 -8.75
N GLY A 23 8.40 12.36 -9.65
CA GLY A 23 9.20 11.15 -9.47
C GLY A 23 8.77 10.36 -8.24
N LYS A 24 7.47 10.28 -7.95
CA LYS A 24 6.89 9.48 -6.86
C LYS A 24 6.00 8.38 -7.44
N LEU A 25 6.14 7.19 -6.89
CA LEU A 25 5.33 6.02 -7.22
C LEU A 25 4.44 5.69 -6.04
N CYS A 26 3.14 5.51 -6.31
CA CYS A 26 2.16 5.14 -5.32
C CYS A 26 1.82 3.66 -5.42
N TYR A 27 1.92 2.94 -4.32
CA TYR A 27 1.62 1.53 -4.20
C TYR A 27 0.44 1.35 -3.24
N SER A 28 -0.40 0.38 -3.53
CA SER A 28 -1.47 -0.06 -2.65
C SER A 28 -1.74 -1.54 -2.86
N ALA A 29 -2.16 -2.23 -1.80
CA ALA A 29 -2.71 -3.56 -1.86
C ALA A 29 -3.68 -3.79 -0.69
N PRO A 30 -4.74 -4.60 -0.88
CA PRO A 30 -5.67 -4.91 0.19
C PRO A 30 -5.00 -5.74 1.29
N ILE A 31 -5.24 -5.35 2.53
CA ILE A 31 -4.85 -6.08 3.73
C ILE A 31 -6.14 -6.51 4.43
N ILE A 32 -6.36 -7.81 4.43
CA ILE A 32 -7.54 -8.43 5.03
C ILE A 32 -7.21 -8.74 6.49
N ILE A 33 -7.97 -8.15 7.41
CA ILE A 33 -7.88 -8.48 8.83
C ILE A 33 -8.92 -9.55 9.14
N LYS A 34 -8.47 -10.64 9.73
CA LYS A 34 -9.31 -11.77 10.14
C LYS A 34 -9.28 -11.92 11.66
N ASN A 35 -10.41 -12.35 12.24
CA ASN A 35 -10.45 -12.74 13.64
C ASN A 35 -9.85 -14.15 13.85
N ALA A 36 -9.85 -14.64 15.10
CA ALA A 36 -9.30 -15.94 15.45
C ALA A 36 -10.03 -17.10 14.74
N GLU A 37 -11.31 -16.93 14.42
CA GLU A 37 -12.14 -17.90 13.70
C GLU A 37 -11.93 -17.86 12.18
N GLY A 38 -11.08 -16.94 11.68
CA GLY A 38 -10.77 -16.80 10.25
C GLY A 38 -11.76 -15.95 9.46
N ASN A 39 -12.78 -15.39 10.10
CA ASN A 39 -13.74 -14.48 9.48
C ASN A 39 -13.10 -13.12 9.23
N VAL A 40 -13.41 -12.51 8.07
CA VAL A 40 -12.97 -11.17 7.74
C VAL A 40 -13.70 -10.16 8.63
N VAL A 41 -12.94 -9.38 9.39
CA VAL A 41 -13.47 -8.32 10.27
C VAL A 41 -13.20 -6.94 9.73
N ASP A 42 -12.14 -6.75 8.94
CA ASP A 42 -11.85 -5.48 8.31
C ASP A 42 -10.98 -5.64 7.05
N THR A 43 -10.95 -4.62 6.20
CA THR A 43 -10.03 -4.55 5.07
C THR A 43 -9.49 -3.13 4.92
N TYR A 44 -8.17 -3.03 4.87
CA TYR A 44 -7.46 -1.79 4.58
C TYR A 44 -6.89 -1.85 3.18
N ASN A 45 -6.79 -0.71 2.51
CA ASN A 45 -6.05 -0.49 1.28
C ASN A 45 -5.02 0.61 1.55
N PRO A 46 -3.91 0.32 2.26
CA PRO A 46 -2.95 1.34 2.66
C PRO A 46 -2.27 1.99 1.46
N THR A 47 -1.91 3.25 1.62
CA THR A 47 -1.20 4.01 0.60
C THR A 47 0.28 4.10 0.96
N VAL A 48 1.14 3.68 0.04
CA VAL A 48 2.60 3.75 0.19
C VAL A 48 3.19 4.58 -0.95
N LEU A 49 3.80 5.71 -0.62
CA LEU A 49 4.52 6.53 -1.58
C LEU A 49 6.01 6.21 -1.52
N VAL A 50 6.60 5.91 -2.67
CA VAL A 50 8.01 5.60 -2.85
C VAL A 50 8.62 6.60 -3.82
N SER A 51 9.81 7.09 -3.51
CA SER A 51 10.57 7.91 -4.44
C SER A 51 11.02 7.05 -5.62
N GLY A 52 10.60 7.42 -6.83
CA GLY A 52 11.08 6.85 -8.08
C GLY A 52 12.59 7.04 -8.27
N ASN A 53 13.15 8.13 -7.74
CA ASN A 53 14.56 8.52 -7.90
C ASN A 53 15.52 7.64 -7.09
N ASN A 54 15.23 7.42 -5.80
CA ASN A 54 16.14 6.69 -4.89
C ASN A 54 15.52 5.43 -4.26
N LYS A 55 14.31 5.05 -4.69
CA LYS A 55 13.56 3.87 -4.24
C LYS A 55 13.31 3.79 -2.73
N LYS A 56 13.37 4.92 -2.02
CA LYS A 56 13.03 4.99 -0.59
C LYS A 56 11.55 5.26 -0.40
N VAL A 57 10.96 4.60 0.59
CA VAL A 57 9.61 4.92 1.07
C VAL A 57 9.62 6.35 1.62
N ILE A 58 8.75 7.21 1.09
CA ILE A 58 8.55 8.59 1.53
C ILE A 58 7.52 8.60 2.67
N THR A 59 6.38 7.94 2.46
CA THR A 59 5.33 7.80 3.47
C THR A 59 4.56 6.50 3.26
N SER A 60 4.04 5.97 4.35
CA SER A 60 3.16 4.81 4.38
C SER A 60 2.14 5.02 5.49
N TYR A 61 0.86 4.95 5.15
CA TYR A 61 -0.20 5.16 6.10
C TYR A 61 -1.41 4.27 5.79
N PRO A 62 -2.11 3.77 6.83
CA PRO A 62 -3.28 2.94 6.64
C PRO A 62 -4.46 3.79 6.13
N THR A 63 -5.12 3.29 5.10
CA THR A 63 -6.36 3.84 4.56
C THR A 63 -7.31 2.71 4.20
N ARG A 64 -8.63 2.96 4.18
CA ARG A 64 -9.63 1.96 3.75
C ARG A 64 -9.80 1.92 2.23
N VAL A 65 -9.39 2.98 1.55
CA VAL A 65 -9.37 3.13 0.09
C VAL A 65 -7.96 3.54 -0.31
N ASP A 66 -7.49 3.11 -1.48
CA ASP A 66 -6.22 3.64 -2.00
C ASP A 66 -6.36 5.13 -2.31
N ARG A 67 -5.34 5.92 -1.97
CA ARG A 67 -5.31 7.37 -2.22
C ARG A 67 -4.26 7.73 -3.25
N CYS A 68 -4.07 6.86 -4.23
CA CYS A 68 -3.05 6.99 -5.26
C CYS A 68 -3.50 7.81 -6.49
N GLY A 69 -4.61 8.53 -6.41
CA GLY A 69 -5.22 9.29 -7.51
C GLY A 69 -6.67 8.93 -7.70
#